data_AF-A0A1B6LE95-F1
#
_entry.id   AF-A0A1B6LE95-F1
#
_cell.length_a   1.000
_cell.length_b   1.000
_cell.length_c   1.000
_cell.angle_alpha   90.00
_cell.angle_beta   90.00
_cell.angle_gamma   90.00
#
_symmetry.space_group_name_H-M   'P 1'
#
loop_
_entity.id
_entity.type
_entity.pdbx_description
1 polymer ?
#
loop_
_entity_poly.entity_id
_entity_poly.type
_entity_poly.pdbx_seq_one_letter_code
_entity_poly.pdbx_strand_id
1 'polypeptide(L)'
;IYSYVTVGELAAFIIGWNLILEYIIGGASVARGLSNYIDSLLGKAMSKFLVENLPIGVSFLSPYPDFLTFTLIVIVSVLVAWGVRESTLLNTLFTTVNLFTLIIVIVVGSFNVDFNNWSINKNEIPEKDDAGEPIDGGEGGFMPFGISGVMAGAAKCFYGYVGFDAVATTGEEAKKPKRDIPLALLFSVIVITIAYISGASIVTLILPYYLQDKDAPLPHVFEHTNNVAVMYITSGGAIFALCTNMVGCLFPV
;
A
#
# COMPACT_ATOMS: atom_id res chain seq x y z
N ILE A 1 -20.76 -3.48 18.39
CA ILE A 1 -22.13 -3.95 18.77
C ILE A 1 -22.31 -5.44 18.51
N TYR A 2 -22.06 -5.95 17.29
CA TYR A 2 -22.19 -7.39 17.00
C TYR A 2 -21.39 -8.29 17.96
N SER A 3 -20.08 -8.03 18.17
CA SER A 3 -19.24 -8.83 19.09
C SER A 3 -19.70 -8.79 20.55
N TYR A 4 -20.29 -7.66 20.98
CA TYR A 4 -20.83 -7.49 22.33
C TYR A 4 -22.06 -8.38 22.53
N VAL A 5 -22.93 -8.45 21.52
CA VAL A 5 -24.17 -9.23 21.56
C VAL A 5 -23.91 -10.73 21.37
N THR A 6 -22.90 -11.13 20.60
CA THR A 6 -22.65 -12.55 20.28
C THR A 6 -21.67 -13.25 21.23
N VAL A 7 -20.61 -12.57 21.68
CA VAL A 7 -19.51 -13.20 22.46
C VAL A 7 -19.49 -12.71 23.91
N GLY A 8 -19.80 -11.44 24.15
CA GLY A 8 -19.85 -10.84 25.48
C GLY A 8 -18.97 -9.59 25.62
N GLU A 9 -19.09 -8.94 26.78
CA GLU A 9 -18.52 -7.62 27.05
C GLU A 9 -16.99 -7.58 26.98
N LEU A 10 -16.30 -8.52 27.65
CA LEU A 10 -14.83 -8.52 27.69
C LEU A 10 -14.22 -8.73 26.30
N ALA A 11 -14.77 -9.66 25.51
CA ALA A 11 -14.30 -9.91 24.15
C ALA A 11 -14.54 -8.69 23.25
N ALA A 12 -15.71 -8.05 23.38
CA ALA A 12 -16.03 -6.85 22.63
C ALA A 12 -15.12 -5.66 23.00
N PHE A 13 -14.77 -5.51 24.28
CA PHE A 13 -13.85 -4.49 24.75
C PHE A 13 -12.44 -4.67 24.16
N ILE A 14 -11.92 -5.90 24.18
CA ILE A 14 -10.60 -6.21 23.60
C ILE A 14 -10.59 -5.97 22.09
N ILE A 15 -11.63 -6.43 21.38
CA ILE A 15 -11.74 -6.21 19.93
C ILE A 15 -11.86 -4.72 19.61
N GLY A 16 -12.65 -3.97 20.36
CA GLY A 16 -12.81 -2.52 20.15
C GLY A 16 -11.50 -1.76 20.29
N TRP A 17 -10.72 -2.03 21.34
CA TRP A 17 -9.40 -1.42 21.51
C TRP A 17 -8.41 -1.84 20.42
N ASN A 18 -8.46 -3.11 19.98
CA ASN A 18 -7.61 -3.59 18.90
C ASN A 18 -7.93 -2.84 17.58
N LEU A 19 -9.22 -2.71 17.25
CA LEU A 19 -9.66 -1.98 16.05
C LEU A 19 -9.22 -0.51 16.08
N ILE A 20 -9.38 0.19 17.21
CA ILE A 20 -8.92 1.59 17.33
C ILE A 20 -7.41 1.69 17.05
N LEU A 21 -6.61 0.79 17.64
CA LEU A 21 -5.16 0.77 17.39
C LEU A 21 -4.83 0.43 15.93
N GLU A 22 -5.55 -0.52 15.34
CA GLU A 22 -5.41 -0.91 13.94
C GLU A 22 -5.70 0.27 13.01
N TYR A 23 -6.77 1.04 13.23
CA TYR A 23 -7.10 2.22 12.42
C TYR A 23 -6.08 3.35 12.58
N ILE A 24 -5.55 3.58 13.79
CA ILE A 24 -4.52 4.62 14.03
C ILE A 24 -3.21 4.27 13.30
N ILE A 25 -2.73 3.03 13.45
CA ILE A 25 -1.54 2.53 12.74
C ILE A 25 -1.80 2.50 11.23
N GLY A 26 -3.02 2.11 10.87
CA GLY A 26 -3.66 2.18 9.56
C GLY A 26 -3.41 3.49 8.84
N GLY A 27 -4.02 4.54 9.38
CA GLY A 27 -3.98 5.90 8.86
C GLY A 27 -2.56 6.47 8.80
N ALA A 28 -1.74 6.22 9.83
CA ALA A 28 -0.35 6.67 9.84
C ALA A 28 0.49 6.04 8.71
N SER A 29 0.32 4.73 8.47
CA SER A 29 1.05 4.02 7.41
C SER A 29 0.60 4.46 6.02
N VAL A 30 -0.70 4.68 5.81
CA VAL A 30 -1.24 5.21 4.54
C VAL A 30 -0.75 6.63 4.26
N ALA A 31 -0.75 7.49 5.27
CA ALA A 31 -0.24 8.87 5.15
C ALA A 31 1.27 8.88 4.82
N ARG A 32 2.05 7.98 5.45
CA ARG A 32 3.46 7.79 5.11
C ARG A 32 3.66 7.29 3.69
N GLY A 33 2.84 6.34 3.23
CA GLY A 33 2.83 5.91 1.84
C GLY A 33 2.56 7.07 0.88
N LEU A 34 1.61 7.94 1.21
CA LEU A 34 1.29 9.11 0.39
C LEU A 34 2.47 10.08 0.29
N SER A 35 3.13 10.38 1.42
CA SER A 35 4.35 11.19 1.46
C SER A 35 5.47 10.59 0.61
N ASN A 36 5.69 9.28 0.69
CA ASN A 36 6.68 8.56 -0.12
C ASN A 36 6.40 8.66 -1.63
N TYR A 37 5.14 8.53 -2.06
CA TYR A 37 4.77 8.68 -3.48
C TYR A 37 4.93 10.13 -3.97
N ILE A 38 4.59 11.12 -3.15
CA ILE A 38 4.82 12.54 -3.47
C ILE A 38 6.31 12.83 -3.58
N ASP A 39 7.12 12.35 -2.65
CA ASP A 39 8.57 12.55 -2.67
C ASP A 39 9.23 11.84 -3.86
N SER A 40 8.75 10.65 -4.23
CA SER A 40 9.20 9.93 -5.43
C SER A 40 8.96 10.75 -6.71
N LEU A 41 7.80 11.39 -6.85
CA LEU A 41 7.51 12.30 -7.96
C LEU A 41 8.41 13.55 -8.00
N LEU A 42 8.91 13.97 -6.84
CA LEU A 42 9.86 15.08 -6.71
C LEU A 42 11.33 14.61 -6.82
N GLY A 43 11.58 13.37 -7.23
CA GLY A 43 12.94 12.81 -7.38
C GLY A 43 13.65 12.56 -6.04
N LYS A 44 12.89 12.25 -4.99
CA LYS A 44 13.36 12.04 -3.60
C LYS A 44 14.02 13.27 -2.99
N ALA A 45 13.65 14.48 -3.43
CA ALA A 45 14.26 15.72 -2.98
C ALA A 45 13.98 16.01 -1.48
N MET A 46 12.76 15.71 -1.01
CA MET A 46 12.38 15.95 0.39
C MET A 46 13.10 14.98 1.32
N SER A 47 13.10 13.67 1.00
CA SER A 47 13.79 12.68 1.84
C SER A 47 15.29 12.93 1.88
N LYS A 48 15.95 13.23 0.74
CA LYS A 48 17.38 13.54 0.72
C LYS A 48 17.71 14.76 1.59
N PHE A 49 16.97 15.85 1.43
CA PHE A 49 17.17 17.06 2.24
C PHE A 49 16.98 16.79 3.75
N LEU A 50 15.95 16.05 4.13
CA LEU A 50 15.66 15.76 5.54
C LEU A 50 16.65 14.77 6.16
N VAL A 51 17.13 13.79 5.40
CA VAL A 51 18.19 12.86 5.85
C VAL A 51 19.51 13.61 6.05
N GLU A 52 19.86 14.54 5.17
CA GLU A 52 21.09 15.32 5.30
C GLU A 52 21.05 16.30 6.48
N ASN A 53 19.91 16.97 6.71
CA ASN A 53 19.81 18.04 7.71
C ASN A 53 19.30 17.57 9.08
N LEU A 54 18.49 16.51 9.14
CA LEU A 54 17.83 16.01 10.34
C LEU A 54 17.81 14.46 10.40
N PRO A 55 18.96 13.78 10.36
CA PRO A 55 19.01 12.33 10.45
C PRO A 55 18.58 11.82 11.84
N ILE A 56 17.73 10.81 11.86
CA ILE A 56 17.38 10.04 13.06
C ILE A 56 18.20 8.75 13.04
N GLY A 57 19.26 8.70 13.84
CA GLY A 57 20.20 7.57 13.89
C GLY A 57 19.72 6.35 14.68
N VAL A 58 18.41 6.03 14.64
CA VAL A 58 17.81 4.94 15.44
C VAL A 58 17.17 3.92 14.51
N SER A 59 17.59 2.65 14.60
CA SER A 59 17.17 1.57 13.69
C SER A 59 15.68 1.23 13.72
N PHE A 60 14.97 1.57 14.79
CA PHE A 60 13.53 1.33 14.92
C PHE A 60 12.65 2.48 14.41
N LEU A 61 13.22 3.67 14.20
CA LEU A 61 12.49 4.86 13.74
C LEU A 61 12.73 5.11 12.24
N SER A 62 11.87 5.94 11.65
CA SER A 62 12.11 6.49 10.31
C SER A 62 13.48 7.18 10.28
N PRO A 63 14.26 7.10 9.16
CA PRO A 63 15.57 7.74 9.04
C PRO A 63 15.54 9.27 9.20
N TYR A 64 14.36 9.89 9.05
CA TYR A 64 14.15 11.33 9.16
C TYR A 64 12.74 11.65 9.70
N PRO A 65 12.53 12.84 10.30
CA PRO A 65 11.20 13.30 10.71
C PRO A 65 10.39 13.73 9.49
N ASP A 66 9.23 13.12 9.27
CA ASP A 66 8.39 13.39 8.11
C ASP A 66 7.33 14.45 8.42
N PHE A 67 7.65 15.70 8.11
CA PHE A 67 6.74 16.82 8.27
C PHE A 67 5.55 16.77 7.30
N LEU A 68 5.71 16.20 6.09
CA LEU A 68 4.64 16.12 5.11
C LEU A 68 3.55 15.15 5.58
N THR A 69 3.94 13.95 6.03
CA THR A 69 3.02 12.99 6.63
C THR A 69 2.29 13.59 7.82
N PHE A 70 3.00 14.26 8.72
CA PHE A 70 2.39 14.91 9.88
C PHE A 70 1.34 15.96 9.47
N THR A 71 1.68 16.85 8.53
CA THR A 71 0.76 17.88 8.04
C THR A 71 -0.47 17.28 7.36
N LEU A 72 -0.31 16.23 6.54
CA LEU A 72 -1.42 15.56 5.87
C LEU A 72 -2.40 14.94 6.88
N ILE A 73 -1.89 14.25 7.90
CA ILE A 73 -2.72 13.69 8.96
C ILE A 73 -3.50 14.80 9.68
N VAL A 74 -2.83 15.88 10.10
CA VAL A 74 -3.50 16.99 10.79
C VAL A 74 -4.61 17.61 9.93
N ILE A 75 -4.35 17.83 8.64
CA ILE A 75 -5.36 18.37 7.72
C ILE A 75 -6.57 17.44 7.65
N VAL A 76 -6.35 16.14 7.47
CA VAL A 76 -7.46 15.19 7.32
C VAL A 76 -8.22 15.03 8.63
N SER A 77 -7.53 14.99 9.77
CA SER A 77 -8.16 14.98 11.09
C SER A 77 -9.05 16.21 11.31
N VAL A 78 -8.61 17.40 10.89
CA VAL A 78 -9.44 18.62 10.96
C VAL A 78 -10.65 18.53 10.03
N LEU A 79 -10.49 18.01 8.80
CA LEU A 79 -11.59 17.82 7.85
C LEU A 79 -12.64 16.85 8.37
N VAL A 80 -12.21 15.72 8.96
CA VAL A 80 -13.10 14.74 9.59
C VAL A 80 -13.78 15.35 10.82
N ALA A 81 -13.05 16.08 11.67
CA ALA A 81 -13.61 16.77 12.83
C ALA A 81 -14.65 17.84 12.45
N TRP A 82 -14.52 18.46 11.26
CA TRP A 82 -15.50 19.39 10.71
C TRP A 82 -16.77 18.69 10.17
N GLY A 83 -16.79 17.36 10.15
CA GLY A 83 -17.96 16.58 9.75
C GLY A 83 -18.13 16.49 8.24
N VAL A 84 -17.04 16.57 7.46
CA VAL A 84 -17.08 16.25 6.02
C VAL A 84 -17.46 14.77 5.90
N ARG A 85 -18.73 14.52 5.52
CA ARG A 85 -19.21 13.17 5.24
C ARG A 85 -18.53 12.64 3.99
N GLU A 86 -18.01 11.42 4.09
CA GLU A 86 -17.61 10.58 2.96
C GLU A 86 -18.73 10.57 1.91
N SER A 87 -18.45 11.13 0.73
CA SER A 87 -19.40 11.09 -0.37
C SER A 87 -19.27 9.76 -1.09
N THR A 88 -20.35 8.97 -1.12
CA THR A 88 -20.41 7.70 -1.87
C THR A 88 -20.01 7.90 -3.34
N LEU A 89 -20.31 9.07 -3.91
CA LEU A 89 -19.93 9.41 -5.29
C LEU A 89 -18.42 9.62 -5.41
N LEU A 90 -17.79 10.34 -4.48
CA LEU A 90 -16.34 10.53 -4.47
C LEU A 90 -15.61 9.19 -4.25
N ASN A 91 -16.07 8.38 -3.30
CA ASN A 91 -15.46 7.07 -3.05
C ASN A 91 -15.59 6.14 -4.28
N THR A 92 -16.74 6.14 -4.94
CA THR A 92 -16.94 5.36 -6.18
C THR A 92 -16.01 5.86 -7.29
N LEU A 93 -15.89 7.18 -7.46
CA LEU A 93 -14.99 7.78 -8.45
C LEU A 93 -13.53 7.39 -8.18
N PHE A 94 -13.05 7.57 -6.96
CA PHE A 94 -11.66 7.26 -6.60
C PHE A 94 -11.35 5.77 -6.72
N THR A 95 -12.26 4.91 -6.27
CA THR A 95 -12.12 3.45 -6.45
C THR A 95 -12.06 3.07 -7.93
N THR A 96 -12.89 3.70 -8.77
CA THR A 96 -12.89 3.45 -10.22
C THR A 96 -11.56 3.87 -10.85
N VAL A 97 -11.04 5.05 -10.49
CA VAL A 97 -9.73 5.53 -10.96
C VAL A 97 -8.60 4.61 -10.50
N ASN A 98 -8.65 4.11 -9.27
CA ASN A 98 -7.65 3.19 -8.74
C ASN A 98 -7.66 1.85 -9.49
N LEU A 99 -8.83 1.25 -9.70
CA LEU A 99 -8.96 0.02 -10.48
C LEU A 99 -8.47 0.21 -11.93
N PHE A 100 -8.80 1.35 -12.55
CA PHE A 100 -8.33 1.66 -13.89
C PHE A 100 -6.80 1.82 -13.94
N THR A 101 -6.21 2.48 -12.95
CA THR A 101 -4.75 2.61 -12.82
C THR A 101 -4.10 1.24 -12.74
N LEU A 102 -4.63 0.34 -11.92
CA LEU A 102 -4.11 -1.03 -11.79
C LEU A 102 -4.22 -1.81 -13.10
N ILE A 103 -5.34 -1.69 -13.83
CA ILE A 103 -5.50 -2.32 -15.14
C ILE A 103 -4.44 -1.80 -16.12
N ILE A 104 -4.18 -0.49 -16.14
CA ILE A 104 -3.11 0.08 -16.96
C ILE A 104 -1.74 -0.50 -16.59
N VAL A 105 -1.42 -0.62 -15.30
CA VAL A 105 -0.18 -1.24 -14.83
C VAL A 105 -0.04 -2.66 -15.38
N ILE A 106 -1.09 -3.47 -15.25
CA ILE A 106 -1.06 -4.86 -15.68
C ILE A 106 -0.92 -4.96 -17.20
N VAL A 107 -1.71 -4.19 -17.95
CA VAL A 107 -1.71 -4.24 -19.42
C VAL A 107 -0.40 -3.70 -19.98
N VAL A 108 0.02 -2.49 -19.61
CA VAL A 108 1.25 -1.90 -20.13
C VAL A 108 2.48 -2.62 -19.61
N GLY A 109 2.45 -3.03 -18.34
CA GLY A 109 3.52 -3.82 -17.74
C GLY A 109 3.73 -5.15 -18.44
N SER A 110 2.65 -5.82 -18.90
CA SER A 110 2.76 -7.11 -19.60
C SER A 110 3.58 -7.08 -20.89
N PHE A 111 3.68 -5.92 -21.54
CA PHE A 111 4.52 -5.74 -22.72
C PHE A 111 6.02 -5.59 -22.41
N ASN A 112 6.38 -5.36 -21.14
CA ASN A 112 7.75 -5.13 -20.68
C ASN A 112 8.27 -6.26 -19.77
N VAL A 113 7.56 -7.41 -19.74
CA VAL A 113 7.89 -8.55 -18.90
C VAL A 113 9.08 -9.33 -19.45
N ASP A 114 10.02 -9.66 -18.56
CA ASP A 114 11.08 -10.64 -18.80
C ASP A 114 11.02 -11.77 -17.75
N PHE A 115 10.73 -13.00 -18.20
CA PHE A 115 10.70 -14.18 -17.33
C PHE A 115 12.06 -14.58 -16.76
N ASN A 116 13.16 -14.09 -17.34
CA ASN A 116 14.49 -14.29 -16.79
C ASN A 116 14.64 -13.66 -15.41
N ASN A 117 13.86 -12.62 -15.09
CA ASN A 117 13.86 -11.97 -13.77
C ASN A 117 13.43 -12.90 -12.62
N TRP A 118 12.72 -14.01 -12.91
CA TRP A 118 12.39 -15.03 -11.92
C TRP A 118 13.40 -16.18 -11.84
N SER A 119 14.38 -16.22 -12.75
CA SER A 119 15.39 -17.28 -12.83
C SER A 119 16.83 -16.74 -12.72
N ILE A 120 16.99 -15.57 -12.09
CA ILE A 120 18.28 -14.87 -11.95
C ILE A 120 19.28 -15.75 -11.20
N ASN A 121 20.47 -15.95 -11.76
CA ASN A 121 21.51 -16.70 -11.08
C ASN A 121 22.17 -15.84 -10.00
N LYS A 122 22.61 -16.46 -8.90
CA LYS A 122 23.32 -15.76 -7.81
C LYS A 122 24.51 -14.92 -8.27
N ASN A 123 25.22 -15.38 -9.31
CA ASN A 123 26.40 -14.72 -9.84
C ASN A 123 26.10 -13.47 -10.68
N GLU A 124 24.84 -13.28 -11.09
CA GLU A 124 24.38 -12.13 -11.89
C GLU A 124 23.88 -10.99 -10.99
N ILE A 125 23.77 -11.23 -9.68
CA ILE A 125 23.34 -10.22 -8.71
C ILE A 125 24.52 -9.30 -8.40
N PRO A 126 24.42 -7.99 -8.67
CA PRO A 126 25.46 -7.05 -8.29
C PRO A 126 25.57 -6.93 -6.77
N GLU A 127 26.80 -6.82 -6.26
CA GLU A 127 27.05 -6.67 -4.81
C GLU A 127 26.57 -5.31 -4.27
N LYS A 128 26.41 -4.31 -5.15
CA LYS A 128 26.01 -2.95 -4.82
C LYS A 128 24.99 -2.40 -5.80
N ASP A 129 24.09 -1.56 -5.31
CA ASP A 129 23.13 -0.83 -6.14
C ASP A 129 23.79 0.37 -6.84
N ASP A 130 23.00 1.06 -7.68
CA ASP A 130 23.44 2.26 -8.41
C ASP A 130 23.85 3.42 -7.47
N ALA A 131 23.46 3.36 -6.18
CA ALA A 131 23.84 4.32 -5.14
C ALA A 131 25.06 3.85 -4.31
N GLY A 132 25.60 2.66 -4.57
CA GLY A 132 26.74 2.08 -3.87
C GLY A 132 26.40 1.36 -2.56
N GLU A 133 25.12 1.19 -2.24
CA GLU A 133 24.63 0.47 -1.07
C GLU A 133 24.67 -1.05 -1.31
N PRO A 134 24.98 -1.86 -0.28
CA PRO A 134 25.05 -3.31 -0.42
C PRO A 134 23.66 -3.90 -0.75
N ILE A 135 23.59 -4.71 -1.80
CA ILE A 135 22.37 -5.43 -2.17
C ILE A 135 22.35 -6.78 -1.46
N ASP A 136 21.30 -7.04 -0.69
CA ASP A 136 20.98 -8.39 -0.22
C ASP A 136 20.05 -9.07 -1.23
N GLY A 137 20.65 -9.80 -2.18
CA GLY A 137 19.93 -10.53 -3.22
C GLY A 137 19.65 -12.01 -2.89
N GLY A 138 20.08 -12.53 -1.75
CA GLY A 138 19.90 -13.94 -1.40
C GLY A 138 20.54 -14.93 -2.41
N GLU A 139 19.87 -16.06 -2.64
CA GLU A 139 20.38 -17.18 -3.46
C GLU A 139 19.99 -17.10 -4.95
N GLY A 140 19.26 -16.06 -5.37
CA GLY A 140 18.72 -15.97 -6.73
C GLY A 140 17.51 -16.87 -7.01
N GLY A 141 17.02 -16.83 -8.25
CA GLY A 141 15.83 -17.55 -8.70
C GLY A 141 14.50 -16.99 -8.17
N PHE A 142 13.48 -17.84 -8.15
CA PHE A 142 12.10 -17.46 -7.79
C PHE A 142 11.92 -17.21 -6.29
N MET A 143 12.72 -17.90 -5.46
CA MET A 143 12.62 -17.85 -4.00
C MET A 143 14.00 -17.60 -3.37
N PRO A 144 14.59 -16.41 -3.59
CA PRO A 144 15.98 -16.10 -3.21
C PRO A 144 16.24 -16.19 -1.69
N PHE A 145 15.20 -15.99 -0.87
CA PHE A 145 15.27 -16.02 0.59
C PHE A 145 14.64 -17.28 1.21
N GLY A 146 14.35 -18.30 0.38
CA GLY A 146 13.67 -19.51 0.81
C GLY A 146 12.27 -19.27 1.38
N ILE A 147 11.72 -20.31 2.01
CA ILE A 147 10.37 -20.27 2.62
C ILE A 147 10.29 -19.24 3.74
N SER A 148 11.40 -19.02 4.48
CA SER A 148 11.47 -18.02 5.55
C SER A 148 11.16 -16.61 5.02
N GLY A 149 11.79 -16.22 3.91
CA GLY A 149 11.52 -14.94 3.26
C GLY A 149 10.09 -14.84 2.71
N VAL A 150 9.55 -15.92 2.15
CA VAL A 150 8.14 -15.95 1.69
C VAL A 150 7.18 -15.73 2.86
N MET A 151 7.40 -16.38 4.00
CA MET A 151 6.57 -16.21 5.20
C MET A 151 6.68 -14.80 5.79
N ALA A 152 7.90 -14.25 5.84
CA ALA A 152 8.12 -12.88 6.29
C ALA A 152 7.45 -11.85 5.34
N GLY A 153 7.52 -12.09 4.02
CA GLY A 153 6.83 -11.30 3.02
C GLY A 153 5.31 -11.40 3.14
N ALA A 154 4.77 -12.60 3.32
CA ALA A 154 3.34 -12.83 3.52
C ALA A 154 2.81 -12.08 4.76
N ALA A 155 3.57 -12.06 5.86
CA ALA A 155 3.21 -11.29 7.05
C ALA A 155 3.17 -9.77 6.79
N LYS A 156 4.10 -9.24 5.98
CA LYS A 156 4.07 -7.83 5.57
C LYS A 156 2.90 -7.52 4.63
N CYS A 157 2.66 -8.39 3.64
CA CYS A 157 1.58 -8.24 2.66
C CYS A 157 0.18 -8.43 3.26
N PHE A 158 0.05 -9.10 4.41
CA PHE A 158 -1.22 -9.22 5.14
C PHE A 158 -1.85 -7.86 5.40
N TYR A 159 -1.02 -6.84 5.66
CA TYR A 159 -1.47 -5.46 5.84
C TYR A 159 -2.26 -4.92 4.63
N GLY A 160 -1.94 -5.36 3.41
CA GLY A 160 -2.68 -4.98 2.21
C GLY A 160 -4.11 -5.52 2.14
N TYR A 161 -4.48 -6.47 3.00
CA TYR A 161 -5.85 -7.00 3.11
C TYR A 161 -6.65 -6.38 4.26
N VAL A 162 -6.04 -5.51 5.08
CA VAL A 162 -6.74 -4.78 6.15
C VAL A 162 -7.75 -3.79 5.53
N GLY A 163 -8.93 -3.67 6.15
CA GLY A 163 -10.00 -2.75 5.72
C GLY A 163 -11.28 -3.43 5.20
N PHE A 164 -11.33 -4.77 5.14
CA PHE A 164 -12.57 -5.47 4.77
C PHE A 164 -13.70 -5.28 5.79
N ASP A 165 -13.35 -5.00 7.04
CA ASP A 165 -14.26 -4.72 8.15
C ASP A 165 -15.06 -3.42 7.93
N ALA A 166 -14.52 -2.46 7.15
CA ALA A 166 -15.24 -1.27 6.72
C ALA A 166 -16.55 -1.62 5.99
N VAL A 167 -16.58 -2.70 5.20
CA VAL A 167 -17.82 -3.17 4.53
C VAL A 167 -18.89 -3.56 5.56
N ALA A 168 -18.49 -4.15 6.68
CA ALA A 168 -19.42 -4.51 7.74
C ALA A 168 -19.98 -3.29 8.48
N THR A 169 -19.22 -2.19 8.58
CA THR A 169 -19.70 -0.94 9.21
C THR A 169 -20.83 -0.27 8.43
N THR A 170 -20.83 -0.39 7.10
CA THR A 170 -21.91 0.11 6.23
C THR A 170 -23.17 -0.76 6.23
N GLY A 171 -23.25 -1.76 7.12
CA GLY A 171 -24.38 -2.69 7.17
C GLY A 171 -25.72 -2.04 7.50
N GLU A 172 -25.72 -0.88 8.19
CA GLU A 172 -26.92 -0.11 8.47
C GLU A 172 -27.46 0.63 7.22
N GLU A 173 -26.60 0.90 6.24
CA GLU A 173 -26.96 1.55 4.97
C GLU A 173 -27.28 0.55 3.85
N ALA A 174 -26.96 -0.74 4.05
CA ALA A 174 -27.20 -1.79 3.08
C ALA A 174 -28.70 -2.15 3.00
N LYS A 175 -29.26 -2.21 1.77
CA LYS A 175 -30.67 -2.57 1.55
C LYS A 175 -31.00 -4.01 1.97
N LYS A 176 -30.11 -4.98 1.73
CA LYS A 176 -30.27 -6.39 2.12
C LYS A 176 -29.01 -6.90 2.85
N PRO A 177 -28.77 -6.47 4.10
CA PRO A 177 -27.48 -6.67 4.77
C PRO A 177 -27.11 -8.15 4.92
N LYS A 178 -28.09 -9.03 5.21
CA LYS A 178 -27.87 -10.48 5.37
C LYS A 178 -27.32 -11.19 4.12
N ARG A 179 -27.52 -10.61 2.93
CA ARG A 179 -27.10 -11.20 1.65
C ARG A 179 -26.00 -10.39 1.00
N ASP A 180 -26.17 -9.07 0.98
CA ASP A 180 -25.30 -8.19 0.20
C ASP A 180 -23.94 -7.99 0.89
N ILE A 181 -23.87 -7.94 2.24
CA ILE A 181 -22.58 -7.81 2.97
C ILE A 181 -21.69 -9.05 2.77
N PRO A 182 -22.16 -10.31 2.98
CA PRO A 182 -21.32 -11.48 2.75
C PRO A 182 -20.85 -11.62 1.31
N LEU A 183 -21.72 -11.29 0.33
CA LEU A 183 -21.34 -11.32 -1.08
C LEU A 183 -20.30 -10.23 -1.40
N ALA A 184 -20.47 -9.01 -0.90
CA ALA A 184 -19.52 -7.93 -1.10
C ALA A 184 -18.14 -8.29 -0.52
N LEU A 185 -18.08 -8.86 0.68
CA LEU A 185 -16.84 -9.36 1.29
C LEU A 185 -16.18 -10.44 0.43
N LEU A 186 -16.94 -11.45 -0.01
CA LEU A 186 -16.39 -12.52 -0.83
C LEU A 186 -15.85 -12.02 -2.18
N PHE A 187 -16.64 -11.23 -2.90
CA PHE A 187 -16.24 -10.71 -4.21
C PHE A 187 -15.06 -9.73 -4.12
N SER A 188 -15.05 -8.84 -3.12
CA SER A 188 -13.94 -7.90 -2.93
C SER A 188 -12.63 -8.63 -2.65
N VAL A 189 -12.62 -9.63 -1.74
CA VAL A 189 -11.43 -10.42 -1.44
C VAL A 189 -10.92 -11.15 -2.69
N ILE A 190 -11.80 -11.79 -3.48
CA ILE A 190 -11.39 -12.48 -4.72
C ILE A 190 -10.77 -11.51 -5.71
N VAL A 191 -11.42 -10.36 -5.97
CA VAL A 191 -10.95 -9.37 -6.93
C VAL A 191 -9.59 -8.79 -6.48
N ILE A 192 -9.46 -8.43 -5.20
CA ILE A 192 -8.21 -7.90 -4.63
C ILE A 192 -7.09 -8.94 -4.69
N THR A 193 -7.39 -10.21 -4.40
CA THR A 193 -6.41 -11.30 -4.48
C THR A 193 -5.85 -11.45 -5.90
N ILE A 194 -6.71 -11.45 -6.91
CA ILE A 194 -6.29 -11.53 -8.32
C ILE A 194 -5.47 -10.29 -8.70
N ALA A 195 -5.92 -9.11 -8.28
CA ALA A 195 -5.22 -7.84 -8.50
C ALA A 195 -3.81 -7.85 -7.90
N TYR A 196 -3.64 -8.30 -6.65
CA TYR A 196 -2.35 -8.36 -5.97
C TYR A 196 -1.40 -9.38 -6.60
N ILE A 197 -1.89 -10.58 -6.93
CA ILE A 197 -1.08 -11.59 -7.63
C ILE A 197 -0.62 -11.05 -8.99
N SER A 198 -1.52 -10.42 -9.74
CA SER A 198 -1.20 -9.86 -11.06
C SER A 198 -0.20 -8.72 -10.95
N GLY A 199 -0.42 -7.77 -10.04
CA GLY A 199 0.47 -6.63 -9.82
C GLY A 199 1.86 -7.06 -9.36
N ALA A 200 1.95 -7.94 -8.36
CA ALA A 200 3.24 -8.47 -7.88
C ALA A 200 3.99 -9.23 -8.97
N SER A 201 3.28 -10.03 -9.77
CA SER A 201 3.90 -10.77 -10.89
C SER A 201 4.46 -9.81 -11.93
N ILE A 202 3.67 -8.81 -12.35
CA ILE A 202 4.10 -7.84 -13.38
C ILE A 202 5.31 -7.03 -12.90
N VAL A 203 5.27 -6.48 -11.68
CA VAL A 203 6.38 -5.67 -11.14
C VAL A 203 7.68 -6.49 -11.05
N THR A 204 7.61 -7.71 -10.52
CA THR A 204 8.79 -8.59 -10.37
C THR A 204 9.30 -9.18 -11.69
N LEU A 205 8.46 -9.23 -12.72
CA LEU A 205 8.85 -9.67 -14.06
C LEU A 205 9.42 -8.54 -14.92
N ILE A 206 9.07 -7.28 -14.66
CA ILE A 206 9.68 -6.15 -15.37
C ILE A 206 11.05 -5.82 -14.79
N LEU A 207 11.16 -5.75 -13.46
CA LEU A 207 12.38 -5.33 -12.77
C LEU A 207 12.81 -6.41 -11.76
N PRO A 208 14.11 -6.79 -11.73
CA PRO A 208 14.65 -7.70 -10.73
C PRO A 208 14.24 -7.32 -9.31
N TYR A 209 13.91 -8.31 -8.48
CA TYR A 209 13.39 -8.09 -7.12
C TYR A 209 14.33 -7.24 -6.23
N TYR A 210 15.64 -7.29 -6.47
CA TYR A 210 16.64 -6.56 -5.70
C TYR A 210 16.83 -5.09 -6.15
N LEU A 211 16.28 -4.69 -7.31
CA LEU A 211 16.31 -3.32 -7.80
C LEU A 211 14.99 -2.57 -7.54
N GLN A 212 14.03 -3.21 -6.88
CA GLN A 212 12.74 -2.57 -6.61
C GLN A 212 12.88 -1.48 -5.55
N ASP A 213 12.21 -0.36 -5.78
CA ASP A 213 12.11 0.69 -4.78
C ASP A 213 11.14 0.30 -3.67
N LYS A 214 11.60 0.39 -2.42
CA LYS A 214 10.83 0.04 -1.22
C LYS A 214 9.69 1.01 -0.92
N ASP A 215 9.78 2.26 -1.37
CA ASP A 215 8.89 3.35 -0.98
C ASP A 215 7.82 3.61 -2.06
N ALA A 216 8.19 3.51 -3.33
CA ALA A 216 7.34 3.76 -4.50
C ALA A 216 7.69 2.81 -5.68
N PRO A 217 7.37 1.51 -5.59
CA PRO A 217 7.79 0.50 -6.57
C PRO A 217 7.17 0.69 -7.95
N LEU A 218 5.88 1.07 -8.03
CA LEU A 218 5.18 1.21 -9.31
C LEU A 218 5.78 2.29 -10.21
N PRO A 219 5.94 3.56 -9.78
CA PRO A 219 6.54 4.57 -10.62
C PRO A 219 7.99 4.23 -10.96
N HIS A 220 8.75 3.66 -10.02
CA HIS A 220 10.14 3.30 -10.24
C HIS A 220 10.34 2.26 -11.36
N VAL A 221 9.47 1.27 -11.45
CA VAL A 221 9.49 0.27 -12.53
C VAL A 221 9.21 0.91 -13.89
N PHE A 222 8.29 1.86 -13.96
CA PHE A 222 7.96 2.54 -15.21
C PHE A 222 8.98 3.61 -15.61
N GLU A 223 9.70 4.17 -14.64
CA GLU A 223 10.89 5.01 -14.87
C GLU A 223 12.00 4.19 -15.56
N HIS A 224 12.30 2.99 -15.05
CA HIS A 224 13.32 2.10 -15.63
C HIS A 224 12.99 1.58 -17.03
N THR A 225 11.69 1.42 -17.35
CA THR A 225 11.24 1.02 -18.69
C THR A 225 11.08 2.20 -19.66
N ASN A 226 11.51 3.41 -19.28
CA ASN A 226 11.36 4.65 -20.04
C ASN A 226 9.88 5.00 -20.39
N ASN A 227 8.92 4.49 -19.63
CA ASN A 227 7.49 4.73 -19.86
C ASN A 227 6.96 5.85 -18.95
N VAL A 228 7.41 7.08 -19.24
CA VAL A 228 7.14 8.28 -18.45
C VAL A 228 5.63 8.55 -18.29
N ALA A 229 4.82 8.26 -19.32
CA ALA A 229 3.38 8.45 -19.26
C ALA A 229 2.73 7.55 -18.19
N VAL A 230 3.10 6.27 -18.17
CA VAL A 230 2.56 5.31 -17.19
C VAL A 230 3.10 5.57 -15.80
N MET A 231 4.35 6.01 -15.67
CA MET A 231 4.92 6.46 -14.39
C MET A 231 4.06 7.57 -13.76
N TYR A 232 3.67 8.61 -14.51
CA TYR A 232 2.81 9.67 -13.97
C TYR A 232 1.38 9.21 -13.68
N ILE A 233 0.80 8.37 -14.54
CA ILE A 233 -0.54 7.79 -14.31
C ILE A 233 -0.55 6.97 -13.02
N THR A 234 0.44 6.10 -12.82
CA THR A 234 0.55 5.24 -11.63
C THR A 234 0.79 6.02 -10.37
N SER A 235 1.67 7.03 -10.42
CA SER A 235 1.90 7.91 -9.28
C SER A 235 0.65 8.69 -8.90
N GLY A 236 -0.04 9.27 -9.88
CA GLY A 236 -1.29 9.99 -9.65
C GLY A 236 -2.36 9.07 -9.08
N GLY A 237 -2.58 7.90 -9.68
CA GLY A 237 -3.55 6.92 -9.21
C GLY A 237 -3.26 6.43 -7.80
N ALA A 238 -1.99 6.17 -7.45
CA ALA A 238 -1.57 5.80 -6.11
C ALA A 238 -1.83 6.93 -5.09
N ILE A 239 -1.52 8.18 -5.43
CA ILE A 239 -1.82 9.35 -4.60
C ILE A 239 -3.32 9.46 -4.32
N PHE A 240 -4.16 9.36 -5.36
CA PHE A 240 -5.62 9.39 -5.19
C PHE A 240 -6.14 8.22 -4.34
N ALA A 241 -5.60 7.02 -4.54
CA ALA A 241 -5.96 5.83 -3.76
C ALA A 241 -5.60 6.01 -2.28
N LEU A 242 -4.39 6.47 -1.99
CA LEU A 242 -3.90 6.70 -0.63
C LEU A 242 -4.66 7.83 0.07
N CYS A 243 -5.00 8.91 -0.64
CA CYS A 243 -5.87 9.97 -0.11
C CYS A 243 -7.24 9.42 0.31
N THR A 244 -7.88 8.63 -0.55
CA THR A 244 -9.18 7.99 -0.24
C THR A 244 -9.08 7.09 0.98
N ASN A 245 -8.05 6.24 1.01
CA ASN A 245 -7.86 5.31 2.12
C ASN A 245 -7.55 6.03 3.44
N MET A 246 -6.84 7.16 3.39
CA MET A 246 -6.55 7.97 4.57
C MET A 246 -7.82 8.57 5.19
N VAL A 247 -8.76 9.05 4.38
CA VAL A 247 -10.07 9.50 4.88
C VAL A 247 -10.87 8.31 5.43
N GLY A 248 -10.86 7.18 4.71
CA GLY A 248 -11.54 5.96 5.11
C GLY A 248 -11.03 5.34 6.42
N CYS A 249 -9.74 5.47 6.75
CA CYS A 249 -9.17 4.98 8.01
C CYS A 249 -9.46 5.91 9.21
N LEU A 250 -9.64 7.22 8.97
CA LEU A 250 -9.85 8.20 10.04
C LEU A 250 -11.32 8.41 10.40
N PHE A 251 -12.25 7.95 9.55
CA PHE A 251 -13.69 8.07 9.79
C PHE A 251 -14.27 7.09 10.84
N PRO A 252 -13.81 5.82 10.94
CA PRO A 252 -14.32 4.85 11.91
C PRO A 252 -13.83 5.08 13.35
N VAL A 253 -12.86 5.99 13.53
CA VAL A 253 -12.24 6.36 14.82
C VAL A 253 -12.95 7.56 15.43
#